data_AF-A0A929NZA8-F1
#
_entry.id   AF-A0A929NZA8-F1
#
_cell.length_a   1.000
_cell.length_b   1.000
_cell.length_c   1.000
_cell.angle_alpha   90.00
_cell.angle_beta   90.00
_cell.angle_gamma   90.00
#
_symmetry.space_group_name_H-M   'P 1'
#
loop_
_entity.id
_entity.type
_entity.pdbx_description
1 polymer ?
#
loop_
_entity_poly.entity_id
_entity_poly.type
_entity_poly.pdbx_seq_one_letter_code
_entity_poly.pdbx_strand_id
1 'polypeptide(L)'
;MATNFDNSWQALFTPDETTKYFSTKYPKMQLEFNKYNSINAVWLAELSRLIYQKNSSIRYKALNSVQLQETKFFNHSNTQCNIVENENFAVLVFRGSHEIQDWLSNLSTILTKWPQGGMVHWGFKQALEKVWDEVAEYLDTLQVPIFYTGHSLGAALATLAASKRPPAAIYTFGSPRVGDSHFAQSLIAVNMYRIVNHRDAITFTPPDELFNFSHAGELHYITSDNKMLVNPSEKFIAKDRDSSVSKNVGDYRRWFDPPENFADHTPINYVARLEHLLYSNY
;
A
#
# COMPACT_ATOMS: atom_id res chain seq x y z
N MET A 1 -3.15 22.25 -5.67
CA MET A 1 -2.14 22.32 -4.60
C MET A 1 -1.92 20.90 -4.12
N ALA A 2 -0.68 20.51 -3.83
CA ALA A 2 -0.41 19.16 -3.36
C ALA A 2 -1.16 18.85 -2.05
N THR A 3 -1.46 17.58 -1.83
CA THR A 3 -2.04 17.04 -0.62
C THR A 3 -1.10 17.34 0.55
N ASN A 4 -1.63 17.94 1.62
CA ASN A 4 -0.86 18.24 2.81
C ASN A 4 -0.58 16.96 3.60
N PHE A 5 0.60 16.88 4.21
CA PHE A 5 0.91 15.87 5.21
C PHE A 5 -0.06 15.95 6.39
N ASP A 6 -0.43 14.80 6.94
CA ASP A 6 -1.19 14.69 8.17
C ASP A 6 -0.56 13.60 9.04
N ASN A 7 0.15 14.05 10.06
CA ASN A 7 0.89 13.19 10.97
C ASN A 7 0.09 12.85 12.22
N SER A 8 -1.21 13.16 12.27
CA SER A 8 -2.03 12.94 13.46
C SER A 8 -2.34 11.45 13.69
N TRP A 9 -2.64 11.07 14.95
CA TRP A 9 -3.18 9.75 15.26
C TRP A 9 -4.48 9.44 14.52
N GLN A 10 -5.30 10.46 14.28
CA GLN A 10 -6.53 10.37 13.52
C GLN A 10 -6.25 9.94 12.08
N ALA A 11 -5.28 10.56 11.40
CA ALA A 11 -4.92 10.17 10.04
C ALA A 11 -4.39 8.72 9.98
N LEU A 12 -3.66 8.27 11.02
CA LEU A 12 -3.12 6.91 11.10
C LEU A 12 -4.21 5.85 11.35
N PHE A 13 -5.14 6.08 12.29
CA PHE A 13 -6.11 5.07 12.73
C PHE A 13 -7.52 5.23 12.14
N THR A 14 -7.92 6.46 11.83
CA THR A 14 -9.22 6.81 11.24
C THR A 14 -9.07 7.68 9.98
N PRO A 15 -8.35 7.19 8.94
CA PRO A 15 -8.17 7.93 7.68
C PRO A 15 -9.49 8.21 6.94
N ASP A 16 -10.61 7.63 7.39
CA ASP A 16 -11.95 7.78 6.83
C ASP A 16 -12.66 9.10 7.17
N GLU A 17 -12.15 9.90 8.10
CA GLU A 17 -12.76 11.19 8.43
C GLU A 17 -12.42 12.30 7.43
N THR A 18 -11.43 12.08 6.56
CA THR A 18 -11.10 13.00 5.47
C THR A 18 -12.09 12.85 4.31
N THR A 19 -12.44 13.97 3.66
CA THR A 19 -13.39 14.00 2.53
C THR A 19 -12.76 14.46 1.21
N LYS A 20 -11.50 14.90 1.25
CA LYS A 20 -10.77 15.36 0.06
C LYS A 20 -10.00 14.20 -0.53
N TYR A 21 -10.41 13.76 -1.70
CA TYR A 21 -9.76 12.72 -2.51
C TYR A 21 -9.62 13.23 -3.94
N PHE A 22 -8.54 12.85 -4.61
CA PHE A 22 -8.24 13.35 -5.96
C PHE A 22 -8.32 14.88 -6.06
N SER A 23 -7.92 15.60 -5.00
CA SER A 23 -8.00 17.07 -4.95
C SER A 23 -6.98 17.77 -5.87
N THR A 24 -5.98 17.02 -6.33
CA THR A 24 -4.99 17.46 -7.31
C THR A 24 -5.30 16.79 -8.65
N LYS A 25 -5.23 17.54 -9.75
CA LYS A 25 -5.47 16.99 -11.08
C LYS A 25 -4.27 16.18 -11.55
N TYR A 26 -4.34 14.86 -11.44
CA TYR A 26 -3.29 13.97 -11.92
C TYR A 26 -3.30 13.84 -13.45
N PRO A 27 -2.13 13.64 -14.09
CA PRO A 27 -2.08 13.10 -15.44
C PRO A 27 -2.83 11.77 -15.53
N LYS A 28 -3.29 11.40 -16.73
CA LYS A 28 -3.98 10.11 -16.94
C LYS A 28 -3.09 8.95 -16.51
N MET A 29 -3.71 7.93 -15.91
CA MET A 29 -3.03 6.67 -15.61
C MET A 29 -2.43 6.07 -16.88
N GLN A 30 -1.23 5.51 -16.76
CA GLN A 30 -0.47 4.93 -17.87
C GLN A 30 -0.72 3.42 -17.91
N LEU A 31 -1.04 2.89 -19.08
CA LEU A 31 -1.36 1.47 -19.27
C LEU A 31 -0.14 0.61 -19.61
N GLU A 32 1.04 1.21 -19.74
CA GLU A 32 2.31 0.46 -19.76
C GLU A 32 2.62 -0.03 -18.35
N PHE A 33 2.75 -1.34 -18.19
CA PHE A 33 2.90 -1.99 -16.88
C PHE A 33 4.22 -2.78 -16.71
N ASN A 34 5.12 -2.73 -17.69
CA ASN A 34 6.42 -3.42 -17.66
C ASN A 34 7.52 -2.66 -16.91
N LYS A 35 7.24 -1.45 -16.42
CA LYS A 35 8.15 -0.62 -15.63
C LYS A 35 7.37 0.23 -14.63
N TYR A 36 8.05 0.65 -13.58
CA TYR A 36 7.50 1.58 -12.60
C TYR A 36 7.05 2.89 -13.27
N ASN A 37 5.89 3.39 -12.84
CA ASN A 37 5.36 4.68 -13.28
C ASN A 37 4.89 5.53 -12.08
N SER A 38 5.44 6.74 -11.95
CA SER A 38 5.13 7.65 -10.84
C SER A 38 3.70 8.17 -10.85
N ILE A 39 3.10 8.36 -12.03
CA ILE A 39 1.68 8.74 -12.16
C ILE A 39 0.81 7.61 -11.60
N ASN A 40 1.06 6.37 -12.03
CA ASN A 40 0.33 5.19 -11.53
C ASN A 40 0.49 5.03 -10.02
N ALA A 41 1.68 5.28 -9.48
CA ALA A 41 1.92 5.22 -8.05
C ALA A 41 1.02 6.22 -7.27
N VAL A 42 0.86 7.45 -7.75
CA VAL A 42 -0.05 8.43 -7.09
C VAL A 42 -1.50 7.98 -7.16
N TRP A 43 -1.98 7.52 -8.33
CA TRP A 43 -3.35 7.01 -8.49
C TRP A 43 -3.65 5.85 -7.54
N LEU A 44 -2.76 4.87 -7.49
CA LEU A 44 -2.93 3.66 -6.69
C LEU A 44 -2.75 3.94 -5.19
N ALA A 45 -1.94 4.93 -4.81
CA ALA A 45 -1.85 5.42 -3.43
C ALA A 45 -3.16 6.09 -2.98
N GLU A 46 -3.74 6.97 -3.81
CA GLU A 46 -5.03 7.60 -3.51
C GLU A 46 -6.16 6.58 -3.40
N LEU A 47 -6.20 5.57 -4.26
CA LEU A 47 -7.19 4.48 -4.16
C LEU A 47 -7.00 3.67 -2.87
N SER A 48 -5.74 3.37 -2.51
CA SER A 48 -5.40 2.67 -1.27
C SER A 48 -5.74 3.48 -0.01
N ARG A 49 -5.78 4.81 -0.11
CA ARG A 49 -6.30 5.70 0.94
C ARG A 49 -7.84 5.73 0.93
N LEU A 50 -8.45 5.84 -0.25
CA LEU A 50 -9.89 5.99 -0.40
C LEU A 50 -10.67 4.80 0.14
N ILE A 51 -10.17 3.58 0.01
CA ILE A 51 -10.89 2.39 0.50
C ILE A 51 -11.13 2.40 2.02
N TYR A 52 -10.36 3.18 2.79
CA TYR A 52 -10.65 3.36 4.20
C TYR A 52 -11.95 4.14 4.44
N GLN A 53 -12.39 5.00 3.53
CA GLN A 53 -13.63 5.77 3.65
C GLN A 53 -14.84 4.85 3.77
N LYS A 54 -15.46 4.79 4.96
CA LYS A 54 -16.61 3.92 5.23
C LYS A 54 -17.87 4.38 4.49
N ASN A 55 -18.02 5.69 4.25
CA ASN A 55 -19.18 6.24 3.56
C ASN A 55 -19.07 6.00 2.04
N SER A 56 -19.88 5.06 1.52
CA SER A 56 -19.93 4.74 0.10
C SER A 56 -20.30 5.93 -0.79
N SER A 57 -21.08 6.89 -0.29
CA SER A 57 -21.42 8.09 -1.06
C SER A 57 -20.21 9.01 -1.28
N ILE A 58 -19.30 9.07 -0.31
CA ILE A 58 -18.06 9.83 -0.45
C ILE A 58 -17.12 9.11 -1.42
N ARG A 59 -17.00 7.78 -1.32
CA ARG A 59 -16.23 6.99 -2.29
C ARG A 59 -16.76 7.16 -3.71
N TYR A 60 -18.07 7.05 -3.89
CA TYR A 60 -18.73 7.27 -5.18
C TYR A 60 -18.41 8.65 -5.76
N LYS A 61 -18.56 9.73 -4.97
CA LYS A 61 -18.25 11.10 -5.42
C LYS A 61 -16.78 11.28 -5.80
N ALA A 62 -15.87 10.70 -5.00
CA ALA A 62 -14.44 10.76 -5.24
C ALA A 62 -14.02 10.02 -6.52
N LEU A 63 -14.57 8.83 -6.77
CA LEU A 63 -14.26 8.06 -7.97
C LEU A 63 -14.87 8.70 -9.23
N ASN A 64 -16.12 9.16 -9.14
CA ASN A 64 -16.80 9.77 -10.28
C ASN A 64 -16.13 11.08 -10.73
N SER A 65 -15.52 11.85 -9.82
CA SER A 65 -14.77 13.07 -10.17
C SER A 65 -13.57 12.80 -11.08
N VAL A 66 -13.11 11.54 -11.13
CA VAL A 66 -11.97 11.07 -11.91
C VAL A 66 -12.34 9.98 -12.92
N GLN A 67 -13.63 9.87 -13.28
CA GLN A 67 -14.12 8.92 -14.28
C GLN A 67 -13.81 7.45 -13.92
N LEU A 68 -13.90 7.12 -12.63
CA LEU A 68 -13.82 5.76 -12.11
C LEU A 68 -15.12 5.41 -11.39
N GLN A 69 -15.40 4.12 -11.29
CA GLN A 69 -16.55 3.60 -10.56
C GLN A 69 -16.14 2.43 -9.67
N GLU A 70 -16.64 2.40 -8.43
CA GLU A 70 -16.61 1.20 -7.58
C GLU A 70 -17.70 0.23 -8.07
N THR A 71 -17.30 -0.86 -8.70
CA THR A 71 -18.23 -1.83 -9.30
C THR A 71 -18.55 -2.99 -8.38
N LYS A 72 -17.64 -3.30 -7.45
CA LYS A 72 -17.86 -4.31 -6.42
C LYS A 72 -17.13 -3.94 -5.13
N PHE A 73 -17.77 -4.19 -3.99
CA PHE A 73 -17.18 -4.05 -2.65
C PHE A 73 -17.38 -5.36 -1.90
N PHE A 74 -16.30 -5.97 -1.41
CA PHE A 74 -16.30 -7.22 -0.66
C PHE A 74 -15.97 -6.94 0.80
N ASN A 75 -16.70 -7.55 1.72
CA ASN A 75 -16.51 -7.34 3.16
C ASN A 75 -16.84 -8.60 3.95
N HIS A 76 -15.83 -9.38 4.30
CA HIS A 76 -15.98 -10.60 5.10
C HIS A 76 -15.03 -10.59 6.29
N SER A 77 -15.60 -10.69 7.50
CA SER A 77 -14.86 -10.80 8.77
C SER A 77 -13.66 -9.83 8.87
N ASN A 78 -13.93 -8.54 8.68
CA ASN A 78 -12.97 -7.43 8.70
C ASN A 78 -11.95 -7.39 7.55
N THR A 79 -12.01 -8.31 6.59
CA THR A 79 -11.27 -8.21 5.33
C THR A 79 -12.10 -7.49 4.30
N GLN A 80 -11.55 -6.40 3.76
CA GLN A 80 -12.25 -5.54 2.82
C GLN A 80 -11.41 -5.26 1.59
N CYS A 81 -12.05 -5.37 0.44
CA CYS A 81 -11.49 -4.96 -0.84
C CYS A 81 -12.59 -4.43 -1.75
N ASN A 82 -12.21 -3.66 -2.75
CA ASN A 82 -13.12 -3.22 -3.79
C ASN A 82 -12.48 -3.36 -5.17
N ILE A 83 -13.32 -3.33 -6.19
CA ILE A 83 -12.91 -3.26 -7.58
C ILE A 83 -13.38 -1.91 -8.10
N VAL A 84 -12.42 -1.15 -8.62
CA VAL A 84 -12.62 0.18 -9.19
C VAL A 84 -12.22 0.14 -10.65
N GLU A 85 -13.08 0.58 -11.56
CA GLU A 85 -12.82 0.45 -13.01
C GLU A 85 -13.34 1.63 -13.84
N ASN A 86 -12.89 1.65 -15.10
CA ASN A 86 -13.47 2.38 -16.22
C ASN A 86 -13.33 1.54 -17.51
N GLU A 87 -13.59 2.12 -18.69
CA GLU A 87 -13.48 1.37 -19.95
C GLU A 87 -12.06 0.89 -20.31
N ASN A 88 -11.02 1.41 -19.64
CA ASN A 88 -9.61 1.21 -20.01
C ASN A 88 -8.87 0.27 -19.05
N PHE A 89 -9.20 0.25 -17.76
CA PHE A 89 -8.52 -0.57 -16.75
C PHE A 89 -9.42 -0.80 -15.53
N ALA A 90 -9.02 -1.78 -14.72
CA ALA A 90 -9.60 -2.03 -13.40
C ALA A 90 -8.50 -2.07 -12.33
N VAL A 91 -8.89 -1.83 -11.09
CA VAL A 91 -8.02 -1.86 -9.92
C VAL A 91 -8.68 -2.65 -8.80
N LEU A 92 -8.02 -3.71 -8.35
CA LEU A 92 -8.36 -4.40 -7.11
C LEU A 92 -7.62 -3.70 -5.97
N VAL A 93 -8.39 -3.09 -5.05
CA VAL A 93 -7.83 -2.38 -3.90
C VAL A 93 -8.16 -3.16 -2.65
N PHE A 94 -7.14 -3.51 -1.86
CA PHE A 94 -7.32 -4.07 -0.52
C PHE A 94 -7.13 -3.00 0.55
N ARG A 95 -8.04 -2.97 1.52
CA ARG A 95 -7.95 -2.10 2.69
C ARG A 95 -6.96 -2.69 3.70
N GLY A 96 -6.19 -1.84 4.37
CA GLY A 96 -5.46 -2.24 5.58
C GLY A 96 -6.35 -2.29 6.83
N SER A 97 -5.72 -2.56 7.97
CA SER A 97 -6.38 -2.52 9.28
C SER A 97 -6.42 -1.09 9.84
N HIS A 98 -7.41 -0.78 10.67
CA HIS A 98 -7.41 0.43 11.50
C HIS A 98 -6.64 0.25 12.81
N GLU A 99 -6.43 -1.00 13.22
CA GLU A 99 -5.78 -1.35 14.47
C GLU A 99 -4.33 -1.71 14.18
N ILE A 100 -3.55 -0.75 13.67
CA ILE A 100 -2.13 -0.97 13.35
C ILE A 100 -1.33 -1.36 14.60
N GLN A 101 -1.71 -0.84 15.78
CA GLN A 101 -1.10 -1.23 17.05
C GLN A 101 -1.41 -2.70 17.41
N ASP A 102 -2.68 -3.13 17.27
CA ASP A 102 -3.04 -4.53 17.54
C ASP A 102 -2.48 -5.47 16.48
N TRP A 103 -2.36 -5.02 15.24
CA TRP A 103 -1.72 -5.77 14.17
C TRP A 103 -0.22 -5.99 14.45
N LEU A 104 0.48 -4.95 14.93
CA LEU A 104 1.88 -5.05 15.31
C LEU A 104 2.11 -5.89 16.57
N SER A 105 1.22 -5.80 17.56
CA SER A 105 1.33 -6.59 18.79
C SER A 105 0.94 -8.05 18.55
N ASN A 106 0.00 -8.31 17.64
CA ASN A 106 -0.45 -9.64 17.21
C ASN A 106 0.27 -10.14 15.96
N LEU A 107 1.50 -9.67 15.68
CA LEU A 107 2.40 -10.19 14.64
C LEU A 107 2.67 -11.68 14.89
N SER A 108 1.70 -12.50 14.53
CA SER A 108 1.79 -13.94 14.46
C SER A 108 2.72 -14.26 13.30
N THR A 109 4.01 -14.31 13.58
CA THR A 109 5.07 -14.66 12.62
C THR A 109 5.01 -16.12 12.16
N ILE A 110 3.86 -16.78 12.35
CA ILE A 110 3.59 -18.15 11.96
C ILE A 110 3.52 -18.21 10.43
N LEU A 111 4.55 -18.81 9.85
CA LEU A 111 4.60 -19.19 8.45
C LEU A 111 3.77 -20.45 8.22
N THR A 112 3.01 -20.47 7.12
CA THR A 112 2.25 -21.64 6.68
C THR A 112 2.43 -21.87 5.19
N LYS A 113 2.28 -23.11 4.74
CA LYS A 113 2.48 -23.47 3.33
C LYS A 113 1.50 -22.70 2.44
N TRP A 114 2.05 -22.19 1.33
CA TRP A 114 1.30 -21.50 0.30
C TRP A 114 1.26 -22.33 -0.99
N PRO A 115 0.07 -22.63 -1.55
CA PRO A 115 -0.03 -23.47 -2.75
C PRO A 115 0.74 -22.94 -3.95
N GLN A 116 0.89 -21.61 -4.08
CA GLN A 116 1.63 -20.98 -5.18
C GLN A 116 3.17 -21.04 -4.97
N GLY A 117 3.65 -21.60 -3.86
CA GLY A 117 5.06 -21.77 -3.55
C GLY A 117 5.51 -21.05 -2.27
N GLY A 118 6.44 -21.69 -1.55
CA GLY A 118 7.01 -21.17 -0.31
C GLY A 118 6.04 -21.19 0.88
N MET A 119 6.32 -20.32 1.85
CA MET A 119 5.51 -20.12 3.04
C MET A 119 5.08 -18.66 3.15
N VAL A 120 3.87 -18.43 3.66
CA VAL A 120 3.30 -17.09 3.86
C VAL A 120 2.81 -16.93 5.29
N HIS A 121 2.68 -15.68 5.73
CA HIS A 121 2.10 -15.36 7.04
C HIS A 121 0.68 -15.93 7.16
N TRP A 122 0.44 -16.75 8.17
CA TRP A 122 -0.82 -17.45 8.39
C TRP A 122 -2.02 -16.49 8.45
N GLY A 123 -1.88 -15.38 9.19
CA GLY A 123 -2.94 -14.38 9.28
C GLY A 123 -3.33 -13.73 7.95
N PHE A 124 -2.37 -13.48 7.05
CA PHE A 124 -2.66 -12.87 5.75
C PHE A 124 -3.32 -13.87 4.81
N LYS A 125 -2.85 -15.13 4.85
CA LYS A 125 -3.52 -16.24 4.17
C LYS A 125 -4.99 -16.34 4.58
N GLN A 126 -5.27 -16.42 5.88
CA GLN A 126 -6.64 -16.53 6.39
C GLN A 126 -7.50 -15.32 6.04
N ALA A 127 -6.93 -14.11 6.03
CA ALA A 127 -7.65 -12.92 5.60
C ALA A 127 -8.01 -12.98 4.10
N LEU A 128 -7.04 -13.27 3.23
CA LEU A 128 -7.29 -13.32 1.79
C LEU A 128 -8.29 -14.43 1.42
N GLU A 129 -8.13 -15.64 1.98
CA GLU A 129 -8.98 -16.80 1.67
C GLU A 129 -10.47 -16.56 1.96
N LYS A 130 -10.81 -15.63 2.87
CA LYS A 130 -12.21 -15.28 3.18
C LYS A 130 -12.94 -14.54 2.07
N VAL A 131 -12.20 -13.85 1.20
CA VAL A 131 -12.79 -13.01 0.13
C VAL A 131 -12.37 -13.47 -1.26
N TRP A 132 -11.36 -14.35 -1.36
CA TRP A 132 -10.68 -14.62 -2.62
C TRP A 132 -11.57 -15.24 -3.68
N ASP A 133 -12.44 -16.18 -3.33
CA ASP A 133 -13.23 -16.91 -4.33
C ASP A 133 -14.19 -15.96 -5.07
N GLU A 134 -14.91 -15.10 -4.34
CA GLU A 134 -15.80 -14.09 -4.93
C GLU A 134 -15.01 -13.02 -5.71
N VAL A 135 -13.82 -12.64 -5.22
CA VAL A 135 -12.94 -11.70 -5.92
C VAL A 135 -12.46 -12.30 -7.24
N ALA A 136 -11.93 -13.53 -7.21
CA ALA A 136 -11.41 -14.22 -8.39
C ALA A 136 -12.49 -14.40 -9.46
N GLU A 137 -13.69 -14.82 -9.07
CA GLU A 137 -14.83 -14.95 -9.97
C GLU A 137 -15.14 -13.63 -10.67
N TYR A 138 -15.18 -12.51 -9.92
CA TYR A 138 -15.44 -11.21 -10.51
C TYR A 138 -14.30 -10.76 -11.43
N LEU A 139 -13.05 -10.96 -11.02
CA LEU A 139 -11.88 -10.58 -11.82
C LEU A 139 -11.84 -11.29 -13.18
N ASP A 140 -12.36 -12.52 -13.27
CA ASP A 140 -12.41 -13.30 -14.51
C ASP A 140 -13.46 -12.78 -15.49
N THR A 141 -14.40 -11.95 -15.04
CA THR A 141 -15.36 -11.24 -15.92
C THR A 141 -14.74 -10.03 -16.62
N LEU A 142 -13.63 -9.50 -16.10
CA LEU A 142 -13.02 -8.27 -16.59
C LEU A 142 -12.13 -8.55 -17.81
N GLN A 143 -12.29 -7.74 -18.86
CA GLN A 143 -11.55 -7.85 -20.13
C GLN A 143 -10.54 -6.69 -20.34
N VAL A 144 -10.20 -5.99 -19.26
CA VAL A 144 -9.26 -4.85 -19.24
C VAL A 144 -8.03 -5.21 -18.41
N PRO A 145 -6.89 -4.52 -18.57
CA PRO A 145 -5.76 -4.65 -17.66
C PRO A 145 -6.17 -4.38 -16.21
N ILE A 146 -5.75 -5.25 -15.30
CA ILE A 146 -6.10 -5.15 -13.88
C ILE A 146 -4.84 -4.85 -13.07
N PHE A 147 -4.89 -3.78 -12.29
CA PHE A 147 -3.86 -3.41 -11.33
C PHE A 147 -4.26 -3.85 -9.94
N TYR A 148 -3.31 -4.31 -9.13
CA TYR A 148 -3.57 -4.55 -7.71
C TYR A 148 -2.91 -3.47 -6.87
N THR A 149 -3.56 -3.08 -5.78
CA THR A 149 -2.98 -2.15 -4.84
C THR A 149 -3.50 -2.35 -3.43
N GLY A 150 -2.76 -1.81 -2.48
CA GLY A 150 -3.18 -1.77 -1.09
C GLY A 150 -2.15 -1.05 -0.23
N HIS A 151 -2.60 -0.70 0.96
CA HIS A 151 -1.79 -0.07 1.98
C HIS A 151 -1.71 -0.96 3.24
N SER A 152 -0.55 -1.02 3.90
CA SER A 152 -0.36 -1.77 5.15
C SER A 152 -0.75 -3.24 5.01
N LEU A 153 -1.63 -3.78 5.86
CA LEU A 153 -2.22 -5.12 5.68
C LEU A 153 -2.80 -5.33 4.27
N GLY A 154 -3.43 -4.31 3.68
CA GLY A 154 -3.98 -4.39 2.33
C GLY A 154 -2.91 -4.64 1.27
N ALA A 155 -1.70 -4.09 1.45
CA ALA A 155 -0.57 -4.40 0.57
C ALA A 155 -0.14 -5.88 0.66
N ALA A 156 -0.17 -6.47 1.85
CA ALA A 156 0.11 -7.89 2.03
C ALA A 156 -0.93 -8.77 1.31
N LEU A 157 -2.22 -8.42 1.42
CA LEU A 157 -3.30 -9.13 0.74
C LEU A 157 -3.22 -9.00 -0.77
N ALA A 158 -2.90 -7.80 -1.28
CA ALA A 158 -2.67 -7.57 -2.71
C ALA A 158 -1.50 -8.44 -3.24
N THR A 159 -0.42 -8.58 -2.45
CA THR A 159 0.74 -9.42 -2.79
C THR A 159 0.37 -10.90 -2.87
N LEU A 160 -0.40 -11.41 -1.90
CA LEU A 160 -0.91 -12.78 -1.94
C LEU A 160 -1.87 -13.00 -3.11
N ALA A 161 -2.76 -12.05 -3.37
CA ALA A 161 -3.67 -12.08 -4.52
C ALA A 161 -2.90 -12.16 -5.84
N ALA A 162 -1.82 -11.37 -5.98
CA ALA A 162 -0.97 -11.39 -7.17
C ALA A 162 -0.31 -12.76 -7.40
N SER A 163 0.02 -13.51 -6.34
CA SER A 163 0.54 -14.87 -6.49
C SER A 163 -0.51 -15.86 -6.99
N LYS A 164 -1.79 -15.66 -6.64
CA LYS A 164 -2.89 -16.53 -7.08
C LYS A 164 -3.34 -16.22 -8.50
N ARG A 165 -3.47 -14.94 -8.83
CA ARG A 165 -3.87 -14.43 -10.15
C ARG A 165 -3.03 -13.20 -10.49
N PRO A 166 -1.99 -13.34 -11.32
CA PRO A 166 -1.09 -12.24 -11.66
C PRO A 166 -1.84 -11.02 -12.26
N PRO A 167 -1.65 -9.80 -11.72
CA PRO A 167 -2.16 -8.58 -12.32
C PRO A 167 -1.26 -8.09 -13.46
N ALA A 168 -1.70 -7.05 -14.17
CA ALA A 168 -0.86 -6.30 -15.10
C ALA A 168 0.35 -5.68 -14.37
N ALA A 169 0.09 -5.01 -13.23
CA ALA A 169 1.09 -4.60 -12.26
C ALA A 169 0.46 -4.47 -10.87
N ILE A 170 1.31 -4.51 -9.85
CA ILE A 170 0.93 -4.29 -8.46
C ILE A 170 1.79 -3.19 -7.84
N TYR A 171 1.13 -2.26 -7.16
CA TYR A 171 1.76 -1.19 -6.41
C TYR A 171 1.34 -1.33 -4.95
N THR A 172 2.30 -1.44 -4.05
CA THR A 172 2.02 -1.57 -2.62
C THR A 172 2.62 -0.42 -1.84
N PHE A 173 1.92 0.01 -0.78
CA PHE A 173 2.33 1.13 0.06
C PHE A 173 2.44 0.68 1.51
N GLY A 174 3.59 0.87 2.15
CA GLY A 174 3.78 0.46 3.54
C GLY A 174 3.61 -1.06 3.75
N SER A 175 3.96 -1.87 2.74
CA SER A 175 3.77 -3.33 2.82
C SER A 175 4.67 -3.96 3.88
N PRO A 176 4.14 -4.80 4.77
CA PRO A 176 4.96 -5.71 5.56
C PRO A 176 5.52 -6.83 4.68
N ARG A 177 6.44 -7.63 5.22
CA ARG A 177 6.89 -8.87 4.58
C ARG A 177 5.78 -9.91 4.64
N VAL A 178 5.56 -10.61 3.53
CA VAL A 178 4.37 -11.46 3.33
C VAL A 178 4.66 -12.95 3.50
N GLY A 179 5.86 -13.38 3.13
CA GLY A 179 6.26 -14.77 3.17
C GLY A 179 7.78 -14.94 3.16
N ASP A 180 8.23 -16.17 2.98
CA ASP A 180 9.65 -16.51 2.90
C ASP A 180 10.26 -16.19 1.52
N SER A 181 11.57 -16.44 1.39
CA SER A 181 12.31 -16.22 0.14
C SER A 181 11.78 -17.07 -1.02
N HIS A 182 11.28 -18.27 -0.77
CA HIS A 182 10.66 -19.12 -1.78
C HIS A 182 9.34 -18.53 -2.30
N PHE A 183 8.53 -17.96 -1.42
CA PHE A 183 7.33 -17.22 -1.81
C PHE A 183 7.70 -15.94 -2.57
N ALA A 184 8.69 -15.17 -2.12
CA ALA A 184 9.14 -13.99 -2.84
C ALA A 184 9.65 -14.34 -4.25
N GLN A 185 10.36 -15.45 -4.39
CA GLN A 185 10.87 -15.93 -5.67
C GLN A 185 9.76 -16.38 -6.64
N SER A 186 8.61 -16.86 -6.15
CA SER A 186 7.49 -17.23 -7.02
C SER A 186 6.83 -16.03 -7.71
N LEU A 187 7.06 -14.83 -7.19
CA LEU A 187 6.55 -13.56 -7.70
C LEU A 187 7.51 -12.83 -8.64
N ILE A 188 8.68 -13.40 -8.99
CA ILE A 188 9.73 -12.70 -9.77
C ILE A 188 9.26 -12.23 -11.15
N ALA A 189 8.28 -12.92 -11.76
CA ALA A 189 7.72 -12.57 -13.06
C ALA A 189 6.58 -11.56 -12.98
N VAL A 190 6.14 -11.17 -11.78
CA VAL A 190 5.07 -10.19 -11.57
C VAL A 190 5.69 -8.79 -11.53
N ASN A 191 5.11 -7.84 -12.28
CA ASN A 191 5.48 -6.43 -12.21
C ASN A 191 5.04 -5.85 -10.86
N MET A 192 5.92 -5.91 -9.87
CA MET A 192 5.63 -5.56 -8.49
C MET A 192 6.52 -4.42 -8.01
N TYR A 193 5.89 -3.32 -7.64
CA TYR A 193 6.54 -2.11 -7.17
C TYR A 193 6.11 -1.84 -5.72
N ARG A 194 7.07 -1.93 -4.80
CA ARG A 194 6.85 -1.73 -3.37
C ARG A 194 7.35 -0.36 -2.95
N ILE A 195 6.43 0.52 -2.58
CA ILE A 195 6.75 1.89 -2.19
C ILE A 195 6.87 1.94 -0.66
N VAL A 196 8.01 2.47 -0.20
CA VAL A 196 8.31 2.67 1.21
C VAL A 196 8.57 4.15 1.46
N ASN A 197 7.76 4.75 2.33
CA ASN A 197 7.96 6.13 2.74
C ASN A 197 8.96 6.19 3.91
N HIS A 198 10.17 6.67 3.61
CA HIS A 198 11.21 7.07 4.55
C HIS A 198 11.30 6.22 5.84
N ARG A 199 10.67 6.63 6.95
CA ARG A 199 10.76 5.95 8.25
C ARG A 199 9.69 4.92 8.53
N ASP A 200 8.82 4.61 7.59
CA ASP A 200 7.76 3.62 7.79
C ASP A 200 8.34 2.30 8.35
N ALA A 201 8.05 2.04 9.62
CA ALA A 201 8.57 0.89 10.36
C ALA A 201 7.84 -0.41 10.04
N ILE A 202 6.59 -0.33 9.55
CA ILE A 202 5.78 -1.52 9.19
C ILE A 202 6.46 -2.30 8.07
N THR A 203 7.17 -1.60 7.20
CA THR A 203 7.89 -2.22 6.07
C THR A 203 9.05 -3.13 6.49
N PHE A 204 9.39 -3.17 7.79
CA PHE A 204 10.45 -4.02 8.35
C PHE A 204 9.89 -5.17 9.18
N THR A 205 8.58 -5.34 9.22
CA THR A 205 7.92 -6.41 9.98
C THR A 205 7.33 -7.47 9.05
N PRO A 206 7.38 -8.76 9.42
CA PRO A 206 8.25 -9.35 10.44
C PRO A 206 9.75 -9.15 10.14
N PRO A 207 10.64 -9.09 11.16
CA PRO A 207 12.09 -9.06 10.96
C PRO A 207 12.60 -10.31 10.24
N ASP A 208 13.44 -10.13 9.23
CA ASP A 208 13.98 -11.23 8.40
C ASP A 208 14.87 -12.17 9.24
N GLU A 209 15.88 -11.59 9.92
CA GLU A 209 16.91 -12.30 10.69
C GLU A 209 16.36 -13.27 11.76
N LEU A 210 15.13 -13.04 12.22
CA LEU A 210 14.50 -13.81 13.29
C LEU A 210 13.42 -14.78 12.80
N PHE A 211 12.84 -14.54 11.62
CA PHE A 211 11.62 -15.23 11.20
C PHE A 211 11.63 -15.71 9.73
N ASN A 212 12.73 -15.55 9.00
CA ASN A 212 12.90 -16.04 7.62
C ASN A 212 11.85 -15.47 6.64
N PHE A 213 11.51 -14.19 6.81
CA PHE A 213 10.60 -13.48 5.93
C PHE A 213 11.39 -12.64 4.92
N SER A 214 10.96 -12.63 3.67
CA SER A 214 11.56 -11.83 2.60
C SER A 214 10.53 -10.93 1.93
N HIS A 215 11.00 -9.79 1.42
CA HIS A 215 10.18 -8.93 0.56
C HIS A 215 10.14 -9.45 -0.87
N ALA A 216 9.02 -9.24 -1.54
CA ALA A 216 8.87 -9.46 -2.98
C ALA A 216 8.81 -8.11 -3.72
N GLY A 217 9.22 -8.13 -4.99
CA GLY A 217 9.16 -6.97 -5.90
C GLY A 217 10.28 -5.94 -5.74
N GLU A 218 10.27 -4.96 -6.64
CA GLU A 218 11.22 -3.86 -6.69
C GLU A 218 10.91 -2.81 -5.61
N LEU A 219 11.90 -2.48 -4.77
CA LEU A 219 11.77 -1.46 -3.74
C LEU A 219 11.93 -0.06 -4.33
N HIS A 220 10.90 0.76 -4.16
CA HIS A 220 10.90 2.20 -4.40
C HIS A 220 10.89 2.93 -3.06
N TYR A 221 12.06 3.38 -2.63
CA TYR A 221 12.28 4.03 -1.34
C TYR A 221 12.26 5.55 -1.48
N ILE A 222 11.36 6.21 -0.75
CA ILE A 222 11.30 7.68 -0.66
C ILE A 222 12.21 8.12 0.49
N THR A 223 13.24 8.91 0.18
CA THR A 223 14.24 9.38 1.15
C THR A 223 13.75 10.57 1.98
N SER A 224 14.49 10.87 3.05
CA SER A 224 14.28 12.06 3.89
C SER A 224 14.19 13.36 3.07
N ASP A 225 15.07 13.53 2.08
CA ASP A 225 15.14 14.68 1.17
C ASP A 225 14.20 14.58 -0.04
N ASN A 226 13.20 13.69 0.03
CA ASN A 226 12.12 13.55 -0.93
C ASN A 226 12.59 13.16 -2.34
N LYS A 227 13.52 12.20 -2.41
CA LYS A 227 13.96 11.54 -3.65
C LYS A 227 13.47 10.10 -3.67
N MET A 228 13.23 9.57 -4.86
CA MET A 228 12.89 8.17 -5.05
C MET A 228 14.16 7.39 -5.44
N LEU A 229 14.52 6.38 -4.65
CA LEU A 229 15.61 5.45 -4.93
C LEU A 229 15.08 4.05 -5.20
N VAL A 230 15.68 3.36 -6.16
CA VAL A 230 15.32 1.97 -6.51
C VAL A 230 16.31 1.01 -5.87
N ASN A 231 15.80 0.05 -5.11
CA ASN A 231 16.56 -0.98 -4.38
C ASN A 231 17.81 -0.45 -3.64
N PRO A 232 17.73 0.65 -2.86
CA PRO A 232 18.89 1.10 -2.09
C PRO A 232 19.29 0.03 -1.05
N SER A 233 20.59 -0.05 -0.76
CA SER A 233 21.09 -1.00 0.24
C SER A 233 20.48 -0.75 1.63
N GLU A 234 20.33 -1.80 2.43
CA GLU A 234 19.81 -1.69 3.80
C GLU A 234 20.64 -0.74 4.67
N LYS A 235 21.97 -0.72 4.47
CA LYS A 235 22.88 0.24 5.13
C LYS A 235 22.54 1.69 4.80
N PHE A 236 22.17 1.97 3.54
CA PHE A 236 21.73 3.30 3.14
C PHE A 236 20.41 3.67 3.81
N ILE A 237 19.42 2.77 3.78
CA ILE A 237 18.10 3.00 4.39
C ILE A 237 18.25 3.27 5.90
N ALA A 238 19.05 2.48 6.60
CA ALA A 238 19.34 2.70 8.02
C ALA A 238 19.93 4.09 8.27
N LYS A 239 20.93 4.49 7.48
CA LYS A 239 21.56 5.81 7.59
C LYS A 239 20.62 6.97 7.26
N ASP A 240 19.80 6.87 6.21
CA ASP A 240 18.85 7.93 5.83
C ASP A 240 17.80 8.16 6.93
N ARG A 241 17.37 7.08 7.59
CA ARG A 241 16.47 7.15 8.75
C ARG A 241 17.13 7.82 9.95
N ASP A 242 18.35 7.40 10.31
CA ASP A 242 19.08 7.97 11.44
C ASP A 242 19.46 9.45 11.23
N SER A 243 19.92 9.79 10.02
CA SER A 243 20.40 11.14 9.69
C SER A 243 19.30 12.19 9.71
N SER A 244 18.05 11.76 9.58
CA SER A 244 16.89 12.63 9.59
C SER A 244 16.32 12.90 10.98
N VAL A 245 16.83 12.24 12.04
CA VAL A 245 16.45 12.50 13.44
C VAL A 245 16.89 13.93 13.80
N SER A 246 16.05 14.90 13.45
CA SER A 246 16.26 16.28 13.86
C SER A 246 16.08 16.37 15.36
N LYS A 247 17.16 16.77 16.03
CA LYS A 247 17.19 17.28 17.40
C LYS A 247 16.44 18.63 17.48
N ASN A 248 15.19 18.69 16.99
CA ASN A 248 14.33 19.85 17.24
C ASN A 248 13.75 19.72 18.65
N VAL A 249 14.56 20.11 19.62
CA VAL A 249 14.17 20.37 21.00
C VAL A 249 13.25 21.60 20.96
N GLY A 250 11.93 21.40 20.95
CA GLY A 250 10.96 22.50 21.03
C GLY A 250 9.63 22.30 20.28
N ASP A 251 9.47 21.26 19.46
CA ASP A 251 8.17 21.02 18.80
C ASP A 251 7.23 20.24 19.74
N TYR A 252 6.33 20.98 20.39
CA TYR A 252 5.34 20.47 21.33
C TYR A 252 4.33 19.50 20.70
N ARG A 253 4.21 19.47 19.36
CA ARG A 253 3.36 18.49 18.65
C ARG A 253 3.83 17.04 18.82
N ARG A 254 5.14 16.82 19.06
CA ARG A 254 5.71 15.48 19.32
C ARG A 254 5.15 14.78 20.56
N TRP A 255 4.49 15.49 21.47
CA TRP A 255 3.85 14.87 22.65
C TRP A 255 2.46 14.31 22.36
N PHE A 256 1.81 14.79 21.29
CA PHE A 256 0.43 14.43 20.96
C PHE A 256 0.30 13.65 19.67
N ASP A 257 1.27 13.76 18.75
CA ASP A 257 1.29 13.02 17.48
C ASP A 257 2.00 11.66 17.61
N PRO A 258 1.70 10.69 16.72
CA PRO A 258 2.44 9.44 16.62
C PRO A 258 3.93 9.67 16.39
N PRO A 259 4.78 8.73 16.85
CA PRO A 259 6.19 8.75 16.49
C PRO A 259 6.37 8.79 14.95
N GLU A 260 7.38 9.49 14.45
CA GLU A 260 7.52 9.80 13.02
C GLU A 260 7.53 8.56 12.11
N ASN A 261 8.03 7.42 12.60
CA ASN A 261 8.01 6.14 11.89
C ASN A 261 6.60 5.52 11.71
N PHE A 262 5.64 5.91 12.55
CA PHE A 262 4.23 5.59 12.40
C PHE A 262 3.50 6.62 11.55
N ALA A 263 3.84 7.90 11.70
CA ALA A 263 3.29 8.96 10.85
C ALA A 263 3.62 8.72 9.36
N ASP A 264 4.84 8.27 9.04
CA ASP A 264 5.22 7.95 7.67
C ASP A 264 4.44 6.74 7.10
N HIS A 265 3.87 5.89 7.95
CA HIS A 265 2.99 4.81 7.56
C HIS A 265 1.56 5.28 7.25
N THR A 266 1.21 6.54 7.47
CA THR A 266 -0.14 7.03 7.21
C THR A 266 -0.43 7.07 5.70
N PRO A 267 -1.57 6.54 5.20
CA PRO A 267 -1.90 6.52 3.78
C PRO A 267 -1.81 7.90 3.08
N ILE A 268 -2.22 8.97 3.76
CA ILE A 268 -2.19 10.34 3.21
C ILE A 268 -0.76 10.84 2.98
N ASN A 269 0.20 10.40 3.82
CA ASN A 269 1.59 10.82 3.70
C ASN A 269 2.28 10.14 2.51
N TYR A 270 1.88 8.91 2.17
CA TYR A 270 2.26 8.29 0.90
C TYR A 270 1.80 9.14 -0.30
N VAL A 271 0.53 9.56 -0.32
CA VAL A 271 0.01 10.43 -1.38
C VAL A 271 0.75 11.75 -1.44
N ALA A 272 0.91 12.45 -0.31
CA ALA A 272 1.59 13.74 -0.25
C ALA A 272 3.03 13.66 -0.79
N ARG A 273 3.81 12.64 -0.39
CA ARG A 273 5.17 12.40 -0.88
C ARG A 273 5.21 12.14 -2.38
N LEU A 274 4.32 11.28 -2.87
CA LEU A 274 4.27 10.91 -4.28
C LEU A 274 3.81 12.08 -5.16
N GLU A 275 2.87 12.90 -4.70
CA GLU A 275 2.50 14.14 -5.37
C GLU A 275 3.67 15.13 -5.41
N HIS A 276 4.37 15.32 -4.30
CA HIS A 276 5.56 16.17 -4.27
C HIS A 276 6.60 15.68 -5.26
N LEU A 277 6.87 14.38 -5.33
CA LEU A 277 7.78 13.79 -6.32
C LEU A 277 7.28 13.98 -7.76
N LEU A 278 5.98 13.84 -8.01
CA LEU A 278 5.42 13.98 -9.35
C LEU A 278 5.55 15.41 -9.86
N TYR A 279 5.29 16.42 -9.01
CA TYR A 279 5.24 17.83 -9.40
C TYR A 279 6.53 18.62 -9.15
N SER A 280 7.49 18.09 -8.39
CA SER A 280 8.83 18.71 -8.26
C SER A 280 9.74 18.46 -9.46
N ASN A 281 9.35 17.53 -10.34
CA ASN A 281 10.05 17.22 -11.59
C ASN A 281 9.50 18.00 -12.81
N TYR A 282 8.59 18.94 -12.59
CA TYR A 282 8.07 19.89 -13.59
C TYR A 282 8.33 21.33 -13.13
#